data_AF-A0A538ACG7-F1
#
_entry.id   AF-A0A538ACG7-F1
#
_cell.length_a   1.000
_cell.length_b   1.000
_cell.length_c   1.000
_cell.angle_alpha   90.00
_cell.angle_beta   90.00
_cell.angle_gamma   90.00
#
_symmetry.space_group_name_H-M   'P 1'
#
loop_
_entity.id
_entity.type
_entity.pdbx_description
1 polymer ?
#
loop_
_entity_poly.entity_id
_entity_poly.type
_entity_poly.pdbx_seq_one_letter_code
_entity_poly.pdbx_strand_id
1 'polypeptide(L)'
;MQRLLTVAVTLAVSLVLAAPSQAAAPTNRQLARQIKALQRQVKTLQKQVKDARLIALGSFFYTGCSIAVTVDAFQGTWGVIDQIPNHTAFGPQVPVNDYGLCTAGQITRTPNKVPPDVSVFSALLAIFRS
;
A
#
# COMPACT_ATOMS: atom_id res chain seq x y z
N MET A 1 8.10 1.11 -45.13
CA MET A 1 7.90 2.53 -45.50
C MET A 1 6.71 2.76 -46.45
N GLN A 2 6.41 1.86 -47.40
CA GLN A 2 5.24 2.02 -48.30
C GLN A 2 3.87 2.07 -47.59
N ARG A 3 3.69 1.34 -46.48
CA ARG A 3 2.42 1.36 -45.72
C ARG A 3 2.18 2.64 -44.92
N LEU A 4 3.23 3.43 -44.66
CA LEU A 4 3.11 4.71 -43.96
C LEU A 4 2.74 5.84 -44.93
N LEU A 5 3.20 5.76 -46.17
CA LEU A 5 2.89 6.73 -47.22
C LEU A 5 1.43 6.66 -47.67
N THR A 6 0.83 5.46 -47.71
CA THR A 6 -0.57 5.29 -48.11
C THR A 6 -1.57 5.84 -47.09
N VAL A 7 -1.25 5.78 -45.80
CA VAL A 7 -2.11 6.30 -44.71
C VAL A 7 -2.06 7.83 -44.63
N ALA A 8 -0.89 8.42 -44.92
CA ALA A 8 -0.71 9.87 -44.90
C ALA A 8 -1.50 10.58 -46.02
N VAL A 9 -1.58 9.98 -47.22
CA VAL A 9 -2.28 10.58 -48.37
C VAL A 9 -3.80 10.53 -48.21
N THR A 10 -4.35 9.50 -47.57
CA THR A 10 -5.80 9.42 -47.30
C THR A 10 -6.27 10.40 -46.23
N LEU A 11 -5.40 10.79 -45.27
CA LEU A 11 -5.75 11.80 -44.27
C LEU A 11 -5.76 13.23 -44.83
N ALA A 12 -4.96 13.51 -45.87
CA ALA A 12 -4.85 14.85 -46.44
C ALA A 12 -6.07 15.26 -47.28
N VAL A 13 -6.79 14.31 -47.89
CA VAL A 13 -7.95 14.61 -48.75
C VAL A 13 -9.23 14.88 -47.94
N SER A 14 -9.34 14.37 -46.70
CA SER A 14 -10.49 14.64 -45.83
C SER A 14 -10.50 16.02 -45.16
N LEU A 15 -9.42 16.80 -45.27
CA LEU A 15 -9.26 18.08 -44.57
C LEU A 15 -9.81 19.30 -45.31
N VAL A 16 -10.27 19.16 -46.57
CA VAL A 16 -10.71 20.32 -47.39
C VAL A 16 -12.20 20.66 -47.24
N LEU A 17 -12.99 19.84 -46.53
CA LEU A 17 -14.45 20.08 -46.35
C LEU A 17 -14.91 20.26 -44.90
N ALA A 18 -14.00 20.40 -43.94
CA ALA A 18 -14.38 20.72 -42.57
C ALA A 18 -14.76 22.21 -42.46
N ALA A 19 -16.03 22.51 -42.80
CA ALA A 19 -16.67 23.74 -42.35
C ALA A 19 -16.44 23.89 -40.83
N PRO A 20 -16.16 25.10 -40.31
CA PRO A 20 -15.99 25.28 -38.89
C PRO A 20 -17.32 24.92 -38.23
N SER A 21 -17.42 23.71 -37.68
CA SER A 21 -18.48 23.37 -36.75
C SER A 21 -18.21 24.23 -35.53
N GLN A 22 -18.78 25.43 -35.50
CA GLN A 22 -18.99 26.17 -34.26
C GLN A 22 -19.86 25.27 -33.39
N ALA A 23 -19.20 24.41 -32.61
CA ALA A 23 -19.82 23.65 -31.56
C ALA A 23 -20.47 24.69 -30.66
N ALA A 24 -21.81 24.71 -30.65
CA ALA A 24 -22.57 25.65 -29.84
C ALA A 24 -22.00 25.64 -28.42
N ALA A 25 -21.67 26.84 -27.91
CA ALA A 25 -21.18 26.99 -26.56
C ALA A 25 -22.14 26.25 -25.60
N PRO A 26 -21.61 25.46 -24.64
CA PRO A 26 -22.46 24.65 -23.77
C PRO A 26 -23.46 25.59 -23.07
N THR A 27 -24.74 25.28 -23.24
CA THR A 27 -25.82 26.01 -22.58
C THR A 27 -25.61 26.01 -21.06
N ASN A 28 -26.12 27.03 -20.36
CA ASN A 28 -26.02 27.11 -18.89
C ASN A 28 -26.51 25.81 -18.19
N ARG A 29 -27.48 25.09 -18.79
CA ARG A 29 -27.93 23.77 -18.32
C ARG A 29 -26.87 22.66 -18.48
N GLN A 30 -26.15 22.64 -19.60
CA GLN A 30 -25.06 21.68 -19.82
C GLN A 30 -23.90 21.96 -18.85
N LEU A 31 -23.57 23.23 -18.62
CA LEU A 31 -22.55 23.63 -17.65
C LEU A 31 -22.94 23.21 -16.21
N ALA A 32 -24.18 23.45 -15.79
CA ALA A 32 -24.66 23.02 -14.47
C ALA A 32 -24.61 21.49 -14.28
N ARG A 33 -24.88 20.71 -15.34
CA ARG A 33 -24.74 19.24 -15.31
C ARG A 33 -23.29 18.81 -15.18
N GLN A 34 -22.38 19.45 -15.93
CA GLN A 34 -20.94 19.19 -15.84
C GLN A 34 -20.40 19.51 -14.44
N ILE A 35 -20.79 20.64 -13.85
CA ILE A 35 -20.42 21.02 -12.48
C ILE A 35 -20.91 19.95 -11.48
N LYS A 36 -22.16 19.50 -11.59
CA LYS A 36 -22.70 18.45 -10.70
C LYS A 36 -21.98 17.12 -10.87
N ALA A 37 -21.63 16.75 -12.10
CA ALA A 37 -20.85 15.54 -12.39
C ALA A 37 -19.43 15.65 -11.80
N LEU A 38 -18.76 16.78 -12.00
CA LEU A 38 -17.43 17.04 -11.46
C LEU A 38 -17.43 17.04 -9.93
N GLN A 39 -18.44 17.64 -9.30
CA GLN A 39 -18.58 17.63 -7.84
C GLN A 39 -18.74 16.21 -7.29
N ARG A 40 -19.45 15.33 -8.00
CA ARG A 40 -19.55 13.91 -7.64
C ARG A 40 -18.21 13.20 -7.80
N GLN A 41 -17.51 13.42 -8.91
CA GLN A 41 -16.18 12.84 -9.14
C GLN A 41 -15.19 13.26 -8.05
N VAL A 42 -15.15 14.54 -7.68
CA VAL A 42 -14.29 15.04 -6.60
C VAL A 42 -14.64 14.39 -5.27
N LYS A 43 -15.93 14.23 -4.93
CA LYS A 43 -16.34 13.53 -3.70
C LYS A 43 -15.90 12.06 -3.69
N THR A 44 -16.09 11.35 -4.80
CA THR A 44 -15.64 9.96 -4.94
C THR A 44 -14.12 9.87 -4.82
N LEU A 45 -13.40 10.73 -5.52
CA LEU A 45 -11.93 10.75 -5.49
C LEU A 45 -11.41 11.08 -4.10
N GLN A 46 -12.02 12.04 -3.41
CA GLN A 46 -11.67 12.36 -2.02
C GLN A 46 -11.90 11.17 -1.09
N LYS A 47 -12.95 10.38 -1.30
CA LYS A 47 -13.18 9.13 -0.55
C LYS A 47 -12.09 8.10 -0.87
N GLN A 48 -11.81 7.86 -2.15
CA GLN A 48 -10.77 6.92 -2.57
C GLN A 48 -9.39 7.29 -2.02
N VAL A 49 -9.03 8.58 -1.99
CA VAL A 49 -7.77 9.05 -1.42
C VAL A 49 -7.72 8.81 0.10
N LYS A 50 -8.83 9.02 0.82
CA LYS A 50 -8.91 8.69 2.25
C LYS A 50 -8.73 7.19 2.49
N ASP A 51 -9.43 6.36 1.72
CA ASP A 51 -9.36 4.90 1.84
C ASP A 51 -7.93 4.41 1.52
N ALA A 52 -7.33 4.91 0.43
CA ALA A 52 -5.95 4.60 0.06
C ALA A 52 -4.94 5.01 1.15
N ARG A 53 -5.14 6.17 1.79
CA ARG A 53 -4.28 6.62 2.89
C ARG A 53 -4.39 5.72 4.11
N LEU A 54 -5.60 5.26 4.44
CA LEU A 54 -5.82 4.32 5.55
C LEU A 54 -5.16 2.97 5.27
N ILE A 55 -5.31 2.45 4.05
CA ILE A 55 -4.65 1.20 3.63
C ILE A 55 -3.13 1.35 3.70
N ALA A 56 -2.58 2.44 3.18
CA ALA A 56 -1.14 2.70 3.21
C ALA A 56 -0.62 2.72 4.66
N LEU A 57 -1.26 3.49 5.55
CA LEU A 57 -0.90 3.53 6.96
C LEU A 57 -0.98 2.13 7.59
N GLY A 58 -2.08 1.40 7.38
CA GLY A 58 -2.24 0.04 7.87
C GLY A 58 -1.12 -0.90 7.40
N SER A 59 -0.70 -0.79 6.14
CA SER A 59 0.40 -1.60 5.60
C SER A 59 1.76 -1.26 6.21
N PHE A 60 2.03 0.01 6.50
CA PHE A 60 3.25 0.43 7.21
C PHE A 60 3.26 -0.08 8.65
N PHE A 61 2.14 0.04 9.37
CA PHE A 61 2.00 -0.51 10.73
C PHE A 61 2.22 -2.02 10.75
N TYR A 62 1.54 -2.74 9.86
CA TYR A 62 1.68 -4.18 9.72
C TYR A 62 3.13 -4.58 9.43
N THR A 63 3.77 -3.95 8.44
CA THR A 63 5.14 -4.29 8.03
C THR A 63 6.13 -4.03 9.17
N GLY A 64 6.07 -2.87 9.81
CA GLY A 64 6.97 -2.54 10.91
C GLY A 64 6.81 -3.47 12.10
N CYS A 65 5.56 -3.79 12.48
CA CYS A 65 5.32 -4.75 13.55
C CYS A 65 5.75 -6.18 13.16
N SER A 66 5.49 -6.60 11.92
CA SER A 66 5.91 -7.90 11.40
C SER A 66 7.42 -8.09 11.49
N ILE A 67 8.21 -7.07 11.15
CA ILE A 67 9.67 -7.11 11.28
C ILE A 67 10.05 -7.28 12.75
N ALA A 68 9.47 -6.48 13.65
CA ALA A 68 9.79 -6.50 15.07
C ALA A 68 9.48 -7.86 15.73
N VAL A 69 8.30 -8.40 15.43
CA VAL A 69 7.87 -9.75 15.87
C VAL A 69 8.78 -10.84 15.32
N THR A 70 9.18 -10.72 14.05
CA THR A 70 10.11 -11.67 13.42
C THR A 70 11.46 -11.65 14.11
N VAL A 71 11.98 -10.45 14.41
CA VAL A 71 13.25 -10.30 15.13
C VAL A 71 13.17 -10.91 16.53
N ASP A 72 12.08 -10.71 17.28
CA ASP A 72 11.90 -11.31 18.61
C ASP A 72 11.97 -12.85 18.55
N ALA A 73 11.30 -13.44 17.56
CA ALA A 73 11.33 -14.89 17.35
C ALA A 73 12.73 -15.40 16.98
N PHE A 74 13.44 -14.70 16.09
CA PHE A 74 14.83 -15.02 15.72
C PHE A 74 15.78 -14.90 16.92
N GLN A 75 15.66 -13.84 17.71
CA GLN A 75 16.47 -13.64 18.91
C GLN A 75 16.27 -14.76 19.94
N GLY A 76 15.05 -15.28 20.08
CA GLY A 76 14.77 -16.46 20.88
C GLY A 76 15.59 -17.68 20.45
N THR A 77 15.81 -17.89 19.14
CA THR A 77 16.63 -19.01 18.63
C THR A 77 18.10 -18.88 19.03
N TRP A 78 18.65 -17.67 18.99
CA TRP A 78 20.01 -17.41 19.45
C TRP A 78 20.16 -17.65 20.95
N GLY A 79 19.14 -17.28 21.74
CA GLY A 79 19.07 -17.60 23.17
C GLY A 79 19.11 -19.11 23.44
N VAL A 80 18.55 -19.95 22.58
CA VAL A 80 18.68 -21.42 22.69
C VAL A 80 20.10 -21.88 22.33
N ILE A 81 20.70 -21.33 21.27
CA ILE A 81 22.05 -21.71 20.83
C ILE A 81 23.09 -21.37 21.90
N ASP A 82 22.93 -20.23 22.58
CA ASP A 82 23.83 -19.81 23.65
C ASP A 82 23.65 -20.59 24.97
N GLN A 83 22.63 -21.45 25.08
CA GLN A 83 22.49 -22.40 26.18
C GLN A 83 23.33 -23.68 25.99
N ILE A 84 23.97 -23.85 24.83
CA ILE A 84 24.88 -24.98 24.59
C ILE A 84 26.11 -24.81 25.51
N PRO A 85 26.44 -25.80 26.35
CA PRO A 85 27.56 -25.69 27.28
C PRO A 85 28.88 -25.32 26.58
N ASN A 86 29.61 -24.36 27.15
CA ASN A 86 30.87 -23.83 26.63
C ASN A 86 30.79 -23.21 25.23
N HIS A 87 29.59 -22.78 24.81
CA HIS A 87 29.39 -22.17 23.51
C HIS A 87 28.44 -20.97 23.62
N THR A 88 28.96 -19.76 23.43
CA THR A 88 28.17 -18.52 23.34
C THR A 88 28.58 -17.83 22.05
N ALA A 89 27.71 -17.87 21.05
CA ALA A 89 27.98 -17.36 19.71
C ALA A 89 27.36 -15.99 19.47
N PHE A 90 26.21 -15.70 20.09
CA PHE A 90 25.45 -14.48 19.81
C PHE A 90 25.43 -13.49 20.98
N GLY A 91 25.38 -13.99 22.21
CA GLY A 91 25.33 -13.19 23.43
C GLY A 91 23.92 -12.66 23.75
N PRO A 92 23.82 -11.73 24.73
CA PRO A 92 22.55 -11.15 25.13
C PRO A 92 21.83 -10.43 23.99
N GLN A 93 20.55 -10.76 23.80
CA GLN A 93 19.73 -10.22 22.73
C GLN A 93 18.98 -8.96 23.16
N VAL A 94 19.05 -7.93 22.31
CA VAL A 94 18.40 -6.64 22.53
C VAL A 94 17.22 -6.51 21.58
N PRO A 95 15.99 -6.36 22.10
CA PRO A 95 14.81 -6.19 21.27
C PRO A 95 14.91 -4.92 20.42
N VAL A 96 14.55 -5.02 19.15
CA VAL A 96 14.45 -3.84 18.29
C VAL A 96 13.32 -2.93 18.75
N ASN A 97 13.54 -1.62 18.69
CA ASN A 97 12.50 -0.64 18.96
C ASN A 97 11.54 -0.57 17.77
N ASP A 98 10.29 -0.97 17.98
CA ASP A 98 9.22 -0.89 16.97
C ASP A 98 8.47 0.45 17.01
N TYR A 99 8.93 1.42 17.82
CA TYR A 99 8.32 2.74 17.98
C TYR A 99 6.82 2.69 18.35
N GLY A 100 6.38 1.62 19.01
CA GLY A 100 4.99 1.40 19.41
C GLY A 100 4.06 0.91 18.30
N LEU A 101 4.60 0.53 17.12
CA LEU A 101 3.80 0.03 15.99
C LEU A 101 3.01 -1.24 16.34
N CYS A 102 3.59 -2.18 17.08
CA CYS A 102 2.89 -3.39 17.50
C CYS A 102 1.81 -3.12 18.54
N THR A 103 2.08 -2.25 19.51
CA THR A 103 1.09 -1.86 20.52
C THR A 103 -0.11 -1.16 19.89
N ALA A 104 0.11 -0.32 18.86
CA ALA A 104 -0.97 0.31 18.09
C ALA A 104 -1.88 -0.72 17.40
N GLY A 105 -1.32 -1.86 17.01
CA GLY A 105 -2.05 -3.01 16.45
C GLY A 105 -2.55 -4.02 17.50
N GLN A 106 -2.47 -3.71 18.79
CA GLN A 106 -2.81 -4.62 19.90
C GLN A 106 -2.03 -5.95 19.88
N ILE A 107 -0.83 -5.94 19.30
CA ILE A 107 0.06 -7.09 19.26
C ILE A 107 1.02 -7.03 20.44
N THR A 108 0.90 -8.00 21.36
CA THR A 108 1.85 -8.17 22.44
C THR A 108 3.09 -8.90 21.94
N ARG A 109 4.21 -8.18 21.90
CA ARG A 109 5.53 -8.73 21.55
C ARG A 109 6.06 -9.63 22.67
N THR A 110 6.88 -10.61 22.30
CA THR A 110 7.53 -11.53 23.24
C THR A 110 9.04 -11.60 22.99
N PRO A 111 9.77 -10.51 23.26
CA PRO A 111 11.22 -10.48 23.07
C PRO A 111 11.92 -11.52 23.92
N ASN A 112 13.02 -12.09 23.41
CA ASN A 112 13.90 -13.01 24.15
C ASN A 112 13.19 -14.25 24.72
N LYS A 113 12.06 -14.65 24.12
CA LYS A 113 11.30 -15.81 24.56
C LYS A 113 12.05 -17.09 24.27
N VAL A 114 12.31 -17.87 25.31
CA VAL A 114 12.97 -19.19 25.25
C VAL A 114 12.14 -20.20 26.06
N PRO A 115 11.73 -21.35 25.49
CA PRO A 115 11.92 -21.75 24.09
C PRO A 115 11.13 -20.86 23.11
N PRO A 116 11.65 -20.63 21.90
CA PRO A 116 10.96 -19.84 20.89
C PRO A 116 9.68 -20.55 20.44
N ASP A 117 8.64 -19.78 20.17
CA ASP A 117 7.41 -20.27 19.53
C ASP A 117 6.84 -19.26 18.54
N VAL A 118 5.76 -19.67 17.87
CA VAL A 118 5.13 -18.90 16.80
C VAL A 118 3.83 -18.22 17.22
N SER A 119 3.50 -18.18 18.52
CA SER A 119 2.20 -17.68 18.98
C SER A 119 1.98 -16.21 18.62
N VAL A 120 3.06 -15.43 18.58
CA VAL A 120 3.03 -14.01 18.22
C VAL A 120 2.68 -13.78 16.73
N PHE A 121 3.02 -14.71 15.84
CA PHE A 121 2.61 -14.63 14.43
C PHE A 121 1.12 -14.90 14.26
N SER A 122 0.53 -15.77 15.08
CA SER A 122 -0.92 -16.00 15.09
C SER A 122 -1.68 -14.72 15.48
N ALA A 123 -1.16 -13.96 16.45
CA ALA A 123 -1.71 -12.65 16.80
C ALA A 123 -1.59 -11.64 15.64
N LEU A 124 -0.44 -11.61 14.96
CA LEU A 124 -0.21 -10.74 13.80
C LEU A 124 -1.17 -11.08 12.63
N LEU A 125 -1.43 -12.36 12.38
CA LEU A 125 -2.36 -12.81 11.34
C LEU A 125 -3.83 -12.59 11.72
N ALA A 126 -4.15 -12.53 13.01
CA ALA A 126 -5.51 -12.26 13.47
C ALA A 126 -6.03 -10.88 13.03
N ILE A 127 -5.15 -9.94 12.66
CA ILE A 127 -5.53 -8.65 12.06
C ILE A 127 -6.36 -8.84 10.78
N PHE A 128 -6.14 -9.94 10.05
CA PHE A 128 -6.88 -10.26 8.82
C PHE A 128 -8.11 -11.15 9.03
N ARG A 129 -8.38 -11.56 10.27
CA ARG A 129 -9.58 -12.34 10.61
C ARG A 129 -10.76 -11.37 10.64
N SER A 130 -11.44 -11.24 9.51
CA SER A 130 -12.71 -10.50 9.35
C SER A 130 -13.82 -11.12 10.17
#